data_AF-A0A2E8VQN9-F1
#
_entry.id   AF-A0A2E8VQN9-F1
#
_cell.length_a   1.000
_cell.length_b   1.000
_cell.length_c   1.000
_cell.angle_alpha   90.00
_cell.angle_beta   90.00
_cell.angle_gamma   90.00
#
_symmetry.space_group_name_H-M   'P 1'
#
loop_
_entity.id
_entity.type
_entity.pdbx_description
1 polymer ?
#
loop_
_entity_poly.entity_id
_entity_poly.type
_entity_poly.pdbx_seq_one_letter_code
_entity_poly.pdbx_strand_id
1 'polypeptide(L)'
;MKVSAAIGALVTALSGQVSGEGLYFIDATDAAGIALVNTSGSSQRYIVEGMMGGSAFFDYDNDGDVDLYIANGSSFDGFEEGAHPRNALYRNDGTGLFQDVTNAAAVGDTSWSMGCAVSDYDNDGDADLYVSNYGRNTLYRNEG
;
A
#
# COMPACT_ATOMS: atom_id res chain seq x y z
N MET A 1 28.23 52.86 8.49
CA MET A 1 27.13 53.07 9.47
C MET A 1 26.74 51.69 9.98
N LYS A 2 27.01 51.42 11.27
CA LYS A 2 26.72 50.15 11.97
C LYS A 2 25.24 50.08 12.35
N VAL A 3 24.61 48.90 12.21
CA VAL A 3 23.64 48.23 13.11
C VAL A 3 23.57 46.76 12.59
N SER A 4 24.21 45.69 13.13
CA SER A 4 24.06 44.93 14.40
C SER A 4 22.61 44.53 14.72
N ALA A 5 22.17 43.29 14.47
CA ALA A 5 22.04 42.17 15.43
C ALA A 5 20.86 41.30 14.93
N ALA A 6 20.61 40.03 15.26
CA ALA A 6 21.30 38.87 15.82
C ALA A 6 20.26 37.71 15.77
N ILE A 7 20.69 36.48 16.12
CA ILE A 7 19.86 35.33 16.58
C ILE A 7 19.13 34.60 15.42
N GLY A 8 19.38 33.32 15.10
CA GLY A 8 19.82 32.20 15.93
C GLY A 8 18.59 31.41 16.42
N ALA A 9 18.03 30.53 15.58
CA ALA A 9 17.12 29.48 16.05
C ALA A 9 17.27 28.25 15.15
N LEU A 10 18.14 27.35 15.62
CA LEU A 10 18.15 25.94 15.30
C LEU A 10 16.73 25.38 15.54
N VAL A 11 16.06 24.90 14.50
CA VAL A 11 14.83 24.13 14.67
C VAL A 11 15.27 22.73 15.11
N THR A 12 15.48 22.58 16.41
CA THR A 12 15.57 21.26 17.05
C THR A 12 14.17 20.66 16.97
N ALA A 13 13.99 19.64 16.15
CA ALA A 13 12.80 18.79 16.26
C ALA A 13 12.81 18.17 17.65
N LEU A 14 11.95 18.66 18.53
CA LEU A 14 11.59 17.96 19.75
C LEU A 14 10.80 16.73 19.30
N SER A 15 11.49 15.59 19.16
CA SER A 15 10.84 14.29 19.24
C SER A 15 10.26 14.18 20.66
N GLY A 16 9.01 14.62 20.83
CA GLY A 16 8.26 14.34 22.04
C GLY A 16 8.12 12.82 22.14
N GLN A 17 8.93 12.19 22.98
CA GLN A 17 8.62 10.83 23.43
C GLN A 17 7.31 10.92 24.20
N VAL A 18 6.24 10.37 23.62
CA VAL A 18 5.05 10.01 24.37
C VAL A 18 5.44 8.81 25.22
N SER A 19 5.87 9.07 26.46
CA SER A 19 5.95 8.04 27.49
C SER A 19 4.52 7.70 27.92
N GLY A 20 3.83 6.89 27.11
CA GLY A 20 2.42 6.59 27.30
C GLY A 20 2.22 5.31 28.09
N GLU A 21 1.81 5.42 29.36
CA GLU A 21 0.97 4.40 29.97
C GLU A 21 -0.41 4.47 29.31
N GLY A 22 -0.63 3.69 28.25
CA GLY A 22 -1.90 3.65 27.51
C GLY A 22 -1.81 2.90 26.17
N LEU A 23 -2.96 2.56 25.58
CA LEU A 23 -3.03 1.99 24.23
C LEU A 23 -3.00 3.13 23.21
N TYR A 24 -1.96 3.17 22.37
CA TYR A 24 -1.82 4.13 21.28
C TYR A 24 -1.19 3.46 20.06
N PHE A 25 -1.41 4.05 18.88
CA PHE A 25 -0.75 3.63 17.64
C PHE A 25 0.49 4.47 17.40
N ILE A 26 1.49 3.86 16.76
CA ILE A 26 2.61 4.56 16.14
C ILE A 26 2.52 4.37 14.64
N ASP A 27 2.96 5.36 13.88
CA ASP A 27 3.18 5.18 12.45
C ASP A 27 4.44 4.32 12.26
N ALA A 28 4.25 3.13 11.69
CA ALA A 28 5.31 2.17 11.41
C ALA A 28 5.54 1.98 9.91
N THR A 29 4.90 2.77 9.04
CA THR A 29 4.84 2.52 7.59
C THR A 29 6.23 2.43 6.96
N ASP A 30 7.07 3.46 7.15
CA ASP A 30 8.44 3.49 6.62
C ASP A 30 9.33 2.44 7.29
N ALA A 31 9.17 2.24 8.61
CA ALA A 31 9.96 1.28 9.37
C ALA A 31 9.67 -0.17 8.98
N ALA A 32 8.44 -0.45 8.56
CA ALA A 32 7.98 -1.75 8.08
C ALA A 32 8.29 -1.96 6.60
N GLY A 33 8.82 -0.98 5.85
CA GLY A 33 9.16 -1.12 4.43
C GLY A 33 7.97 -0.98 3.46
N ILE A 34 6.82 -0.48 3.92
CA ILE A 34 5.65 -0.28 3.07
C ILE A 34 5.80 1.07 2.33
N ALA A 35 5.98 1.04 1.02
CA ALA A 35 6.32 2.23 0.22
C ALA A 35 5.25 2.64 -0.81
N LEU A 36 4.15 1.90 -0.92
CA LEU A 36 3.15 2.15 -1.96
C LEU A 36 2.46 3.49 -1.73
N VAL A 37 2.49 4.34 -2.76
CA VAL A 37 1.68 5.55 -2.83
C VAL A 37 0.41 5.22 -3.59
N ASN A 38 -0.70 5.35 -2.89
CA ASN A 38 -2.01 5.23 -3.46
C ASN A 38 -2.23 6.39 -4.47
N THR A 39 -2.58 6.03 -5.70
CA THR A 39 -2.74 6.94 -6.83
C THR A 39 -4.14 6.79 -7.41
N SER A 40 -4.86 7.90 -7.54
CA SER A 40 -6.19 7.92 -8.12
C SER A 40 -6.49 9.27 -8.76
N GLY A 41 -6.13 9.38 -10.03
CA GLY A 41 -6.17 10.62 -10.79
C GLY A 41 -5.04 11.58 -10.45
N SER A 42 -4.92 12.63 -11.26
CA SER A 42 -3.99 13.76 -11.06
C SER A 42 -4.65 14.92 -10.28
N SER A 43 -5.98 15.01 -10.38
CA SER A 43 -6.84 15.95 -9.67
C SER A 43 -8.22 15.32 -9.58
N GLN A 44 -8.85 15.35 -8.40
CA GLN A 44 -10.11 14.66 -8.09
C GLN A 44 -11.29 15.26 -8.87
N ARG A 45 -11.49 14.86 -10.14
CA ARG A 45 -12.51 15.43 -11.03
C ARG A 45 -13.70 14.50 -11.24
N TYR A 46 -13.49 13.20 -11.12
CA TYR A 46 -14.51 12.17 -11.33
C TYR A 46 -14.74 11.33 -10.07
N ILE A 47 -15.94 10.76 -9.94
CA ILE A 47 -16.31 9.92 -8.80
C ILE A 47 -15.33 8.75 -8.62
N VAL A 48 -14.92 8.10 -9.72
CA VAL A 48 -13.98 6.96 -9.68
C VAL A 48 -12.59 7.37 -9.14
N GLU A 49 -12.14 8.60 -9.40
CA GLU A 49 -10.86 9.07 -8.89
C GLU A 49 -10.89 9.28 -7.37
N GLY A 50 -12.08 9.46 -6.77
CA GLY A 50 -12.24 9.74 -5.34
C GLY A 50 -12.62 8.56 -4.47
N MET A 51 -12.83 7.36 -5.03
CA MET A 51 -13.47 6.22 -4.33
C MET A 51 -12.63 4.94 -4.27
N MET A 52 -11.32 5.01 -4.51
CA MET A 52 -10.48 3.80 -4.57
C MET A 52 -9.76 3.48 -3.26
N GLY A 53 -9.11 2.31 -3.22
CA GLY A 53 -8.31 1.82 -2.11
C GLY A 53 -8.72 0.42 -1.72
N GLY A 54 -8.34 0.02 -0.50
CA GLY A 54 -8.60 -1.31 0.02
C GLY A 54 -7.32 -2.11 0.17
N SER A 55 -7.32 -2.93 1.21
CA SER A 55 -6.22 -3.84 1.51
C SER A 55 -6.77 -5.16 2.01
N ALA A 56 -5.96 -6.20 1.85
CA ALA A 56 -6.21 -7.51 2.44
C ALA A 56 -4.93 -7.98 3.13
N PHE A 57 -5.11 -8.58 4.30
CA PHE A 57 -4.06 -9.26 5.04
C PHE A 57 -4.33 -10.76 4.98
N PHE A 58 -3.35 -11.55 4.54
CA PHE A 58 -3.43 -13.00 4.40
C PHE A 58 -2.03 -13.58 4.24
N ASP A 59 -1.86 -14.85 4.54
CA ASP A 59 -0.62 -15.60 4.30
C ASP A 59 -0.67 -16.10 2.85
N TYR A 60 0.11 -15.50 1.93
CA TYR A 60 0.02 -15.82 0.50
C TYR A 60 0.91 -17.00 0.10
N ASP A 61 1.97 -17.31 0.87
CA ASP A 61 2.92 -18.38 0.57
C ASP A 61 2.99 -19.49 1.64
N ASN A 62 2.02 -19.50 2.56
CA ASN A 62 1.85 -20.47 3.63
C ASN A 62 3.07 -20.60 4.56
N ASP A 63 3.83 -19.52 4.75
CA ASP A 63 4.99 -19.50 5.64
C ASP A 63 4.62 -19.20 7.10
N GLY A 64 3.35 -18.88 7.36
CA GLY A 64 2.80 -18.57 8.68
C GLY A 64 2.85 -17.09 9.05
N ASP A 65 3.45 -16.26 8.21
CA ASP A 65 3.48 -14.82 8.35
C ASP A 65 2.36 -14.16 7.53
N VAL A 66 1.77 -13.09 8.08
CA VAL A 66 0.66 -12.41 7.41
C VAL A 66 1.21 -11.33 6.48
N ASP A 67 0.91 -11.45 5.20
CA ASP A 67 1.28 -10.54 4.12
C ASP A 67 0.22 -9.47 3.87
N LEU A 68 0.53 -8.53 2.97
CA LEU A 68 -0.32 -7.38 2.69
C LEU A 68 -0.49 -7.14 1.19
N TYR A 69 -1.73 -7.24 0.70
CA TYR A 69 -2.11 -6.74 -0.61
C TYR A 69 -2.78 -5.38 -0.51
N ILE A 70 -2.44 -4.45 -1.40
CA ILE A 70 -3.02 -3.11 -1.47
C ILE A 70 -3.51 -2.83 -2.89
N ALA A 71 -4.81 -2.52 -3.00
CA ALA A 71 -5.43 -2.06 -4.23
C ALA A 71 -5.02 -0.60 -4.51
N ASN A 72 -4.68 -0.33 -5.76
CA ASN A 72 -4.27 0.97 -6.27
C ASN A 72 -5.18 1.40 -7.43
N GLY A 73 -5.04 2.65 -7.84
CA GLY A 73 -5.90 3.28 -8.83
C GLY A 73 -5.09 3.72 -10.03
N SER A 74 -5.75 4.43 -10.93
CA SER A 74 -5.14 4.94 -12.16
C SER A 74 -5.58 6.39 -12.42
N SER A 75 -5.37 6.90 -13.64
CA SER A 75 -5.73 8.26 -14.05
C SER A 75 -6.33 8.26 -15.46
N PHE A 76 -7.38 9.06 -15.69
CA PHE A 76 -7.94 9.24 -17.04
C PHE A 76 -6.99 9.98 -17.98
N ASP A 77 -6.11 10.80 -17.42
CA ASP A 77 -5.06 11.49 -18.16
C ASP A 77 -3.97 10.50 -18.66
N GLY A 78 -3.98 9.26 -18.15
CA GLY A 78 -2.95 8.27 -18.40
C GLY A 78 -1.65 8.56 -17.64
N PHE A 79 -0.64 7.72 -17.89
CA PHE A 79 0.72 7.86 -17.37
C PHE A 79 1.72 7.68 -18.50
N GLU A 80 2.95 8.14 -18.29
CA GLU A 80 4.06 7.78 -19.18
C GLU A 80 4.29 6.26 -19.18
N GLU A 81 4.86 5.74 -20.26
CA GLU A 81 5.11 4.31 -20.42
C GLU A 81 5.99 3.78 -19.26
N GLY A 82 5.51 2.71 -18.62
CA GLY A 82 6.19 2.12 -17.44
C GLY A 82 5.98 2.88 -16.12
N ALA A 83 5.29 4.02 -16.12
CA ALA A 83 4.99 4.80 -14.92
C ALA A 83 3.57 4.56 -14.37
N HIS A 84 2.87 3.54 -14.86
CA HIS A 84 1.53 3.24 -14.39
C HIS A 84 1.54 2.80 -12.92
N PRO A 85 0.71 3.42 -12.05
CA PRO A 85 0.46 2.88 -10.73
C PRO A 85 -0.11 1.47 -10.86
N ARG A 86 0.25 0.63 -9.90
CA ARG A 86 -0.19 -0.76 -9.81
C ARG A 86 -0.60 -1.09 -8.38
N ASN A 87 -1.42 -2.11 -8.24
CA ASN A 87 -1.62 -2.79 -6.96
C ASN A 87 -0.28 -3.36 -6.48
N ALA A 88 -0.13 -3.57 -5.17
CA ALA A 88 1.07 -4.20 -4.63
C ALA A 88 0.76 -5.35 -3.68
N LEU A 89 1.58 -6.39 -3.75
CA LEU A 89 1.69 -7.44 -2.74
C LEU A 89 3.02 -7.28 -2.01
N TYR A 90 2.93 -7.18 -0.70
CA TYR A 90 4.05 -7.08 0.23
C TYR A 90 4.13 -8.36 1.04
N ARG A 91 5.22 -9.10 0.89
CA ARG A 91 5.54 -10.26 1.72
C ARG A 91 6.12 -9.82 3.06
N ASN A 92 5.59 -10.32 4.17
CA ASN A 92 6.16 -10.16 5.50
C ASN A 92 7.26 -11.22 5.73
N ASP A 93 8.39 -10.83 6.31
CA ASP A 93 9.49 -11.77 6.62
C ASP A 93 9.44 -12.34 8.05
N GLY A 94 8.31 -12.18 8.73
CA GLY A 94 8.08 -12.59 10.11
C GLY A 94 8.71 -11.67 11.17
N THR A 95 9.51 -10.69 10.74
CA THR A 95 10.11 -9.68 11.64
C THR A 95 9.33 -8.37 11.65
N GLY A 96 8.24 -8.30 10.88
CA GLY A 96 7.46 -7.08 10.67
C GLY A 96 8.02 -6.18 9.57
N LEU A 97 8.98 -6.69 8.77
CA LEU A 97 9.46 -6.04 7.57
C LEU A 97 8.76 -6.63 6.35
N PHE A 98 8.35 -5.74 5.46
CA PHE A 98 7.63 -6.08 4.24
C PHE A 98 8.50 -5.84 3.01
N GLN A 99 8.43 -6.78 2.07
CA GLN A 99 9.10 -6.70 0.77
C GLN A 99 8.08 -6.74 -0.37
N ASP A 100 8.17 -5.80 -1.32
CA ASP A 100 7.34 -5.84 -2.53
C ASP A 100 7.69 -7.06 -3.39
N VAL A 101 6.75 -7.99 -3.50
CA VAL A 101 6.83 -9.21 -4.32
C VAL A 101 5.84 -9.21 -5.49
N THR A 102 5.22 -8.06 -5.78
CA THR A 102 4.13 -7.90 -6.75
C THR A 102 4.43 -8.50 -8.12
N ASN A 103 5.64 -8.25 -8.64
CA ASN A 103 6.05 -8.76 -9.96
C ASN A 103 6.29 -10.27 -9.94
N ALA A 104 6.81 -10.80 -8.83
CA ALA A 104 7.04 -12.23 -8.69
C ALA A 104 5.71 -13.00 -8.60
N ALA A 105 4.73 -12.45 -7.88
CA ALA A 105 3.39 -13.01 -7.75
C ALA A 105 2.44 -12.68 -8.92
N ALA A 106 2.86 -11.83 -9.86
CA ALA A 106 2.06 -11.41 -11.03
C ALA A 106 0.68 -10.79 -10.72
N VAL A 107 0.55 -10.09 -9.59
CA VAL A 107 -0.72 -9.49 -9.11
C VAL A 107 -0.76 -7.95 -9.23
N GLY A 108 0.14 -7.38 -10.03
CA GLY A 108 0.31 -5.93 -10.23
C GLY A 108 -0.66 -5.31 -11.24
N ASP A 109 -1.98 -5.47 -11.03
CA ASP A 109 -3.01 -4.83 -11.86
C ASP A 109 -2.83 -3.30 -11.88
N THR A 110 -2.92 -2.70 -13.07
CA THR A 110 -2.80 -1.24 -13.29
C THR A 110 -4.15 -0.56 -13.55
N SER A 111 -5.24 -1.30 -13.40
CA SER A 111 -6.61 -0.79 -13.49
C SER A 111 -6.97 0.08 -12.28
N TRP A 112 -8.16 0.68 -12.28
CA TRP A 112 -8.70 1.27 -11.05
C TRP A 112 -9.28 0.20 -10.15
N SER A 113 -8.48 -0.32 -9.21
CA SER A 113 -8.94 -1.27 -8.20
C SER A 113 -9.63 -0.55 -7.04
N MET A 114 -10.81 -1.04 -6.66
CA MET A 114 -11.66 -0.43 -5.61
C MET A 114 -11.70 -1.22 -4.30
N GLY A 115 -11.31 -2.48 -4.33
CA GLY A 115 -11.29 -3.33 -3.15
C GLY A 115 -10.91 -4.76 -3.50
N CYS A 116 -10.50 -5.50 -2.47
CA CYS A 116 -10.07 -6.87 -2.58
C CYS A 116 -10.73 -7.76 -1.52
N ALA A 117 -10.83 -9.04 -1.82
CA ALA A 117 -11.27 -10.08 -0.90
C ALA A 117 -10.37 -11.30 -1.07
N VAL A 118 -10.13 -12.02 0.03
CA VAL A 118 -9.31 -13.22 0.06
C VAL A 118 -10.16 -14.40 0.50
N SER A 119 -10.00 -15.53 -0.18
CA SER A 119 -10.63 -16.80 0.15
C SER A 119 -9.88 -17.90 -0.58
N ASP A 120 -9.78 -19.09 0.00
CA ASP A 120 -9.48 -20.32 -0.75
C ASP A 120 -10.80 -20.74 -1.44
N TYR A 121 -10.96 -20.44 -2.73
CA TYR A 121 -12.27 -20.62 -3.41
C TYR A 121 -12.45 -22.03 -3.98
N ASP A 122 -11.36 -22.74 -4.25
CA ASP A 122 -11.39 -24.07 -4.83
C ASP A 122 -11.01 -25.19 -3.85
N ASN A 123 -10.65 -24.84 -2.61
CA ASN A 123 -10.27 -25.71 -1.52
C ASN A 123 -8.95 -26.46 -1.78
N ASP A 124 -7.99 -25.83 -2.46
CA ASP A 124 -6.64 -26.39 -2.60
C ASP A 124 -5.72 -26.07 -1.41
N GLY A 125 -6.17 -25.20 -0.50
CA GLY A 125 -5.47 -24.83 0.72
C GLY A 125 -4.64 -23.56 0.58
N ASP A 126 -4.58 -22.97 -0.61
CA ASP A 126 -3.88 -21.72 -0.87
C ASP A 126 -4.87 -20.55 -0.90
N ALA A 127 -4.47 -19.40 -0.36
CA ALA A 127 -5.35 -18.23 -0.32
C ALA A 127 -5.42 -17.55 -1.70
N ASP A 128 -6.62 -17.51 -2.31
CA ASP A 128 -6.87 -16.79 -3.56
C ASP A 128 -7.27 -15.33 -3.34
N LEU A 129 -7.07 -14.51 -4.36
CA LEU A 129 -7.29 -13.07 -4.31
C LEU A 129 -8.29 -12.61 -5.38
N TYR A 130 -9.40 -12.02 -4.95
CA TYR A 130 -10.34 -11.34 -5.83
C TYR A 130 -10.19 -9.82 -5.72
N VAL A 131 -10.09 -9.15 -6.87
CA VAL A 131 -9.95 -7.69 -6.97
C VAL A 131 -11.11 -7.13 -7.80
N SER A 132 -11.84 -6.20 -7.19
CA SER A 132 -12.88 -5.42 -7.89
C SER A 132 -12.26 -4.20 -8.55
N ASN A 133 -12.58 -3.99 -9.82
CA ASN A 133 -12.02 -2.96 -10.67
C ASN A 133 -13.12 -2.12 -11.31
N TYR A 134 -12.81 -0.86 -11.63
CA TYR A 134 -13.55 -0.15 -12.66
C TYR A 134 -13.27 -0.81 -14.02
N GLY A 135 -14.22 -1.60 -14.51
CA GLY A 135 -14.07 -2.41 -15.71
C GLY A 135 -14.11 -3.90 -15.38
N ARG A 136 -13.10 -4.66 -15.84
CA ARG A 136 -13.03 -6.10 -15.61
C ARG A 136 -12.42 -6.38 -14.24
N ASN A 137 -13.19 -7.06 -13.39
CA ASN A 137 -12.69 -7.62 -12.14
C ASN A 137 -11.72 -8.79 -12.41
N THR A 138 -10.81 -9.04 -11.48
CA THR A 138 -9.80 -10.08 -11.61
C THR A 138 -9.88 -11.03 -10.41
N LEU A 139 -9.92 -12.33 -10.69
CA LEU A 139 -9.71 -13.39 -9.70
C LEU A 139 -8.34 -14.00 -9.99
N TYR A 140 -7.44 -13.90 -9.02
CA TYR A 140 -6.15 -14.58 -9.02
C TYR A 140 -6.31 -15.88 -8.24
N ARG A 141 -6.04 -17.00 -8.92
CA ARG A 141 -5.88 -18.29 -8.28
C ARG A 141 -4.43 -18.43 -7.82
N ASN A 142 -4.21 -18.79 -6.56
CA ASN A 142 -2.88 -19.10 -6.06
C ASN A 142 -2.52 -20.55 -6.43
N GLU A 143 -1.26 -20.84 -6.72
CA GLU A 143 -0.81 -22.15 -7.22
C GLU A 143 0.37 -22.73 -6.41
N GLY A 144 0.54 -22.27 -5.17
CA GLY A 144 1.61 -22.70 -4.24
C GLY A 144 2.95 -22.00 -4.44
#